data_AF-A0A562DZ42-F1
#
_entry.id   AF-A0A562DZ42-F1
#
_cell.length_a   1.000
_cell.length_b   1.000
_cell.length_c   1.000
_cell.angle_alpha   90.00
_cell.angle_beta   90.00
_cell.angle_gamma   90.00
#
_symmetry.space_group_name_H-M   'P 1'
#
loop_
_entity.id
_entity.type
_entity.pdbx_description
1 polymer ?
#
loop_
_entity_poly.entity_id
_entity_poly.type
_entity_poly.pdbx_seq_one_letter_code
_entity_poly.pdbx_strand_id
1 'polypeptide(L)'
;MKEDDYARLEALCAGFQRQWIADLRDTLRAHGIADEVAKSVCGDFSFALSMLLDQGEIAYQGRMYRPFVAFEAESGDEEPGEMIVEPLGPEFHEYAYGTTEEAWEDTGRPDGGSPRT
;
A
#
# COMPACT_ATOMS: atom_id res chain seq x y z
N MET A 1 -19.93 -7.46 1.11
CA MET A 1 -20.02 -6.00 0.91
C MET A 1 -20.95 -5.65 -0.27
N LYS A 2 -21.53 -4.43 -0.34
CA LYS A 2 -22.21 -3.97 -1.58
C LYS A 2 -21.17 -3.72 -2.68
N GLU A 3 -21.58 -3.73 -3.94
CA GLU A 3 -20.66 -3.53 -5.09
C GLU A 3 -19.88 -2.20 -4.99
N ASP A 4 -20.58 -1.11 -4.64
CA ASP A 4 -19.96 0.22 -4.47
C ASP A 4 -18.94 0.27 -3.32
N ASP A 5 -19.22 -0.44 -2.23
CA ASP A 5 -18.35 -0.50 -1.05
C ASP A 5 -17.08 -1.31 -1.38
N TYR A 6 -17.19 -2.37 -2.19
CA TYR A 6 -16.03 -3.17 -2.62
C TYR A 6 -15.14 -2.38 -3.58
N ALA A 7 -15.74 -1.70 -4.57
CA ALA A 7 -14.99 -0.81 -5.47
C ALA A 7 -14.28 0.32 -4.69
N ARG A 8 -14.92 0.87 -3.65
CA ARG A 8 -14.30 1.83 -2.74
C ARG A 8 -13.11 1.22 -1.99
N LEU A 9 -13.27 0.01 -1.43
CA LEU A 9 -12.19 -0.71 -0.75
C LEU A 9 -11.02 -0.99 -1.70
N GLU A 10 -11.29 -1.46 -2.91
CA GLU A 10 -10.29 -1.73 -3.95
C GLU A 10 -9.49 -0.49 -4.31
N ALA A 11 -10.16 0.64 -4.54
CA ALA A 11 -9.49 1.92 -4.80
C ALA A 11 -8.59 2.38 -3.64
N LEU A 12 -9.05 2.20 -2.39
CA LEU A 12 -8.28 2.52 -1.19
C LEU A 12 -7.05 1.60 -1.05
N CYS A 13 -7.20 0.30 -1.26
CA CYS A 13 -6.11 -0.67 -1.25
C CYS A 13 -5.04 -0.34 -2.30
N ALA A 14 -5.45 -0.03 -3.54
CA ALA A 14 -4.52 0.39 -4.59
C ALA A 14 -3.79 1.69 -4.23
N GLY A 15 -4.49 2.66 -3.64
CA GLY A 15 -3.88 3.90 -3.14
C GLY A 15 -2.86 3.64 -2.03
N PHE A 16 -3.21 2.79 -1.07
CA PHE A 16 -2.32 2.40 0.03
C PHE A 16 -1.07 1.67 -0.50
N GLN A 17 -1.23 0.74 -1.45
CA GLN A 17 -0.12 0.06 -2.10
C GLN A 17 0.75 1.00 -2.94
N ARG A 18 0.22 2.07 -3.54
CA ARG A 18 1.09 3.09 -4.17
C ARG A 18 1.89 3.85 -3.13
N GLN A 19 1.25 4.27 -2.03
CA GLN A 19 1.88 5.13 -1.02
C GLN A 19 3.07 4.43 -0.36
N TRP A 20 2.92 3.16 0.07
CA TRP A 20 4.02 2.47 0.75
C TRP A 20 5.26 2.24 -0.15
N ILE A 21 5.08 2.25 -1.49
CA ILE A 21 6.09 1.99 -2.51
C ILE A 21 6.84 3.30 -2.72
N ALA A 22 6.10 4.41 -2.82
CA ALA A 22 6.65 5.75 -2.87
C ALA A 22 7.50 6.03 -1.62
N ASP A 23 6.99 5.69 -0.43
CA ASP A 23 7.71 5.88 0.84
C ASP A 23 9.01 5.05 0.88
N LEU A 24 8.96 3.78 0.45
CA LEU A 24 10.15 2.93 0.38
C LEU A 24 11.14 3.43 -0.67
N ARG A 25 10.68 3.80 -1.88
CA ARG A 25 11.49 4.39 -2.95
C ARG A 25 12.24 5.62 -2.47
N ASP A 26 11.52 6.55 -1.84
CA ASP A 26 12.08 7.83 -1.40
C ASP A 26 13.06 7.63 -0.25
N THR A 27 12.79 6.66 0.63
CA THR A 27 13.74 6.22 1.66
C THR A 27 15.03 5.67 1.02
N LEU A 28 14.93 4.75 0.06
CA LEU A 28 16.09 4.15 -0.61
C LEU A 28 16.93 5.22 -1.33
N ARG A 29 16.28 6.16 -2.03
CA ARG A 29 16.95 7.31 -2.65
C ARG A 29 17.66 8.21 -1.65
N ALA A 30 17.02 8.51 -0.52
CA ALA A 30 17.62 9.31 0.55
C ALA A 30 18.88 8.65 1.14
N HIS A 31 18.97 7.31 1.07
CA HIS A 31 20.14 6.53 1.45
C HIS A 31 21.16 6.31 0.31
N GLY A 32 20.97 6.94 -0.85
CA GLY A 32 21.90 6.88 -1.97
C GLY A 32 21.87 5.56 -2.76
N ILE A 33 20.79 4.79 -2.65
CA ILE A 33 20.59 3.58 -3.45
C ILE A 33 20.23 3.99 -4.88
N ALA A 34 20.92 3.41 -5.87
CA ALA A 34 20.68 3.68 -7.28
C ALA A 34 19.25 3.27 -7.69
N ASP A 35 18.62 4.06 -8.57
CA ASP A 35 17.21 3.88 -8.95
C ASP A 35 16.88 2.48 -9.51
N GLU A 36 17.79 1.87 -10.27
CA GLU A 36 17.60 0.49 -10.77
C GLU A 36 17.52 -0.52 -9.61
N VAL A 37 18.40 -0.39 -8.63
CA VAL A 37 18.40 -1.24 -7.44
C VAL A 37 17.19 -0.93 -6.56
N ALA A 38 16.87 0.34 -6.36
CA ALA A 38 15.72 0.76 -5.56
C ALA A 38 14.40 0.25 -6.14
N LYS A 39 14.25 0.28 -7.47
CA LYS A 39 13.07 -0.24 -8.18
C LYS A 39 12.90 -1.75 -7.98
N SER A 40 13.99 -2.51 -8.14
CA SER A 40 13.99 -3.95 -7.87
C SER A 40 13.59 -4.24 -6.43
N VAL A 41 14.18 -3.52 -5.46
CA VAL A 41 13.87 -3.69 -4.04
C VAL A 41 12.40 -3.38 -3.75
N CYS A 42 11.84 -2.31 -4.31
CA CYS A 42 10.43 -1.97 -4.11
C CYS A 42 9.50 -3.03 -4.70
N GLY A 43 9.79 -3.56 -5.90
CA GLY A 43 9.01 -4.62 -6.51
C GLY A 43 9.02 -5.89 -5.65
N ASP A 44 10.21 -6.37 -5.29
CA ASP A 44 10.39 -7.59 -4.49
C ASP A 44 9.74 -7.46 -3.10
N PHE A 45 9.97 -6.32 -2.43
CA PHE A 45 9.38 -6.05 -1.11
C PHE A 45 7.85 -5.96 -1.18
N SER A 46 7.32 -5.23 -2.15
CA SER A 46 5.87 -5.06 -2.29
C SER A 46 5.19 -6.38 -2.59
N PHE A 47 5.76 -7.20 -3.46
CA PHE A 47 5.25 -8.53 -3.74
C PHE A 47 5.25 -9.41 -2.47
N ALA A 48 6.36 -9.44 -1.72
CA ALA A 48 6.46 -10.22 -0.49
C ALA A 48 5.46 -9.76 0.58
N LEU A 49 5.29 -8.45 0.75
CA LEU A 49 4.33 -7.88 1.69
C LEU A 49 2.89 -8.16 1.26
N SER A 50 2.59 -8.05 -0.04
CA SER A 50 1.28 -8.42 -0.58
C SER A 50 0.94 -9.89 -0.33
N MET A 51 1.89 -10.81 -0.55
CA MET A 51 1.69 -12.24 -0.24
C MET A 51 1.40 -12.47 1.26
N LEU A 52 2.05 -11.72 2.15
CA LEU A 52 1.76 -11.78 3.58
C LEU A 52 0.34 -11.31 3.90
N LEU A 53 -0.16 -10.26 3.24
CA LEU A 53 -1.53 -9.76 3.41
C LEU A 53 -2.58 -10.75 2.88
N ASP A 54 -2.31 -11.36 1.72
CA ASP A 54 -3.29 -12.19 1.03
C ASP A 54 -3.38 -13.60 1.65
N GLN A 55 -2.23 -14.17 2.01
CA GLN A 55 -2.10 -15.60 2.34
C GLN A 55 -1.33 -15.88 3.63
N GLY A 56 -0.71 -14.87 4.26
CA GLY A 56 0.16 -15.10 5.40
C GLY A 56 -0.60 -15.39 6.69
N GLU A 57 -0.12 -16.35 7.49
CA GLU A 57 -0.69 -16.68 8.79
C GLU A 57 0.32 -16.41 9.91
N ILE A 58 -0.12 -15.72 10.95
CA ILE A 58 0.68 -15.36 12.12
C ILE A 58 0.22 -16.20 13.31
N ALA A 59 1.15 -16.97 13.88
CA ALA A 59 0.89 -17.74 15.09
C ALA A 59 0.96 -16.85 16.34
N TYR A 60 -0.11 -16.82 17.12
CA TYR A 60 -0.14 -16.15 18.42
C TYR A 60 -0.95 -16.99 19.43
N GLN A 61 -0.33 -17.30 20.58
CA GLN A 61 -0.94 -18.08 21.67
C GLN A 61 -1.65 -19.38 21.19
N GLY A 62 -1.02 -20.10 20.27
CA GLY A 62 -1.55 -21.37 19.74
C GLY A 62 -2.71 -21.23 18.75
N ARG A 63 -2.98 -20.03 18.25
CA ARG A 63 -3.96 -19.75 17.18
C ARG A 63 -3.26 -19.10 15.99
N MET A 64 -3.78 -19.35 14.79
CA MET A 64 -3.32 -18.71 13.55
C MET A 64 -4.23 -17.53 13.24
N TYR A 65 -3.63 -16.40 12.83
CA TYR A 65 -4.33 -15.18 12.46
C TYR A 65 -3.87 -14.72 11.09
N ARG A 66 -4.81 -14.34 10.23
CA ARG A 66 -4.49 -13.75 8.93
C ARG A 66 -4.61 -12.23 9.00
N PRO A 67 -3.63 -11.45 8.53
CA PRO A 67 -3.82 -10.02 8.38
C PRO A 67 -4.86 -9.70 7.30
N PHE A 68 -5.43 -8.50 7.38
CA PHE A 68 -6.22 -7.86 6.33
C PHE A 68 -6.09 -6.35 6.51
N VAL A 69 -6.40 -5.58 5.47
CA VAL A 69 -6.40 -4.12 5.50
C VAL A 69 -7.81 -3.60 5.80
N ALA A 70 -7.91 -2.61 6.67
CA ALA A 70 -9.13 -1.89 6.97
C ALA A 70 -8.85 -0.39 6.93
N PHE A 71 -9.84 0.39 6.48
CA PHE A 71 -9.76 1.85 6.40
C PHE A 71 -10.86 2.46 7.26
N GLU A 72 -10.53 3.51 8.00
CA GLU A 72 -11.51 4.36 8.65
C GLU A 72 -11.77 5.54 7.72
N ALA A 73 -13.03 5.72 7.29
CA ALA A 73 -13.41 6.94 6.58
C ALA A 73 -13.34 8.11 7.55
N GLU A 74 -12.64 9.20 7.21
CA GLU A 74 -12.63 10.38 8.07
C GLU A 74 -14.05 10.80 8.44
N SER A 75 -14.34 10.82 9.74
CA SER A 75 -15.55 11.38 10.31
C SER A 75 -15.29 12.82 10.73
N GLY A 76 -16.30 13.67 10.57
CA GLY A 76 -16.27 15.01 11.15
C GLY A 76 -16.24 14.98 12.68
N ASP A 77 -16.05 16.16 13.27
CA ASP A 77 -15.49 16.44 14.61
C ASP A 77 -15.97 15.64 15.84
N GLU A 78 -16.97 14.76 15.81
CA GLU A 78 -17.47 14.09 17.04
C GLU A 78 -17.94 12.62 16.93
N GLU A 79 -17.94 11.97 15.77
CA GLU A 79 -18.29 10.54 15.65
C GLU A 79 -17.09 9.78 15.05
N PRO A 80 -16.86 8.48 15.33
CA PRO A 80 -15.86 7.70 14.61
C PRO A 80 -16.29 7.44 13.16
N GLY A 81 -15.29 7.25 12.32
CA GLY A 81 -15.47 7.00 10.90
C GLY A 81 -16.24 5.71 10.63
N GLU A 82 -16.88 5.64 9.47
CA GLU A 82 -17.30 4.34 8.96
C GLU A 82 -16.05 3.47 8.72
N MET A 83 -16.00 2.30 9.36
CA MET A 83 -14.96 1.31 9.11
C MET A 83 -15.25 0.53 7.83
N ILE A 84 -14.36 0.66 6.86
CA ILE A 84 -14.38 -0.05 5.59
C ILE A 84 -13.45 -1.26 5.72
N VAL A 85 -14.05 -2.45 5.78
CA VAL A 85 -13.33 -3.71 5.93
C VAL A 85 -14.07 -4.85 5.23
N GLU A 86 -13.35 -5.65 4.46
CA GLU A 86 -13.84 -6.93 3.92
C GLU A 86 -12.75 -7.97 4.16
N PRO A 87 -12.96 -8.94 5.07
CA PRO A 87 -12.08 -10.09 5.19
C PRO A 87 -12.05 -10.83 3.85
N LEU A 88 -10.85 -11.10 3.30
CA LEU A 88 -10.69 -11.59 1.92
C LEU A 88 -11.03 -10.55 0.84
N GLY A 89 -10.76 -9.27 1.11
CA GLY A 89 -10.78 -8.21 0.10
C GLY A 89 -9.75 -8.40 -1.03
N PRO A 90 -9.46 -7.35 -1.81
CA PRO A 90 -8.61 -7.42 -3.00
C PRO A 90 -7.26 -8.11 -2.76
N GLU A 91 -6.80 -8.89 -3.75
CA GLU A 91 -5.53 -9.61 -3.69
C GLU A 91 -4.37 -8.67 -4.07
N PHE A 92 -3.64 -8.20 -3.06
CA PHE A 92 -2.57 -7.20 -3.25
C PHE A 92 -1.42 -7.72 -4.14
N HIS A 93 -1.19 -9.03 -4.20
CA HIS A 93 -0.04 -9.61 -4.90
C HIS A 93 -0.21 -9.56 -6.42
N GLU A 94 -1.46 -9.54 -6.93
CA GLU A 94 -1.76 -9.44 -8.35
C GLU A 94 -1.30 -8.09 -8.93
N TYR A 95 -1.34 -7.03 -8.12
CA TYR A 95 -1.06 -5.66 -8.55
C TYR A 95 0.34 -5.17 -8.21
N ALA A 96 1.06 -5.85 -7.29
CA ALA A 96 2.29 -5.35 -6.68
C ALA A 96 3.35 -4.83 -7.67
N TYR A 97 3.62 -5.56 -8.76
CA TYR A 97 4.57 -5.11 -9.77
C TYR A 97 4.02 -3.98 -10.64
N GLY A 98 2.75 -4.04 -11.04
CA GLY A 98 2.11 -2.97 -11.82
C GLY A 98 2.08 -1.65 -11.05
N THR A 99 1.74 -1.70 -9.77
CA THR A 99 1.75 -0.54 -8.87
C THR A 99 3.16 -0.01 -8.61
N THR A 100 4.17 -0.89 -8.62
CA THR A 100 5.59 -0.46 -8.55
C THR A 100 6.00 0.31 -9.80
N GLU A 101 5.61 -0.16 -10.98
CA GLU A 101 5.82 0.57 -12.24
C GLU A 101 5.12 1.93 -12.20
N GLU A 102 3.83 1.98 -11.85
CA GLU A 102 3.06 3.23 -11.70
C GLU A 102 3.76 4.22 -10.75
N ALA A 103 4.21 3.75 -9.59
CA ALA A 103 4.90 4.61 -8.63
C ALA A 103 6.25 5.15 -9.15
N TRP A 104 6.85 4.54 -10.15
CA TRP A 104 8.07 5.03 -10.81
C TRP A 104 7.79 5.94 -11.99
N GLU A 105 6.71 5.69 -12.72
CA GLU A 105 6.24 6.56 -13.80
C GLU A 105 5.64 7.86 -13.25
N ASP A 106 4.97 7.79 -12.09
CA ASP A 106 4.45 8.94 -11.34
C ASP A 106 5.55 9.69 -10.56
N THR A 107 6.70 9.86 -11.21
CA THR A 107 7.74 10.82 -10.80
C THR A 107 7.40 12.25 -11.25
N GLY A 108 6.12 12.50 -11.57
CA GLY A 108 5.51 13.83 -11.58
C GLY A 108 5.70 14.49 -10.23
N ARG A 109 6.86 15.12 -10.05
CA ARG A 109 7.12 16.12 -9.03
C ARG A 109 5.86 17.00 -8.96
N PRO A 110 5.22 17.21 -7.80
CA PRO A 110 4.30 18.33 -7.70
C PRO A 110 5.12 19.57 -8.05
N ASP A 111 4.77 20.21 -9.16
CA ASP A 111 5.38 21.46 -9.60
C ASP A 111 5.45 22.43 -8.41
N GLY A 112 6.67 22.80 -7.99
CA GLY A 112 6.87 23.98 -7.13
C GLY A 112 7.66 23.83 -5.83
N GLY A 113 8.19 22.66 -5.48
CA GLY A 113 9.08 22.54 -4.30
C GLY A 113 10.54 22.92 -4.63
N SER A 114 10.94 24.16 -4.31
CA SER A 114 12.35 24.59 -4.37
C SER A 114 13.26 23.68 -3.51
N PRO A 115 14.53 23.45 -3.90
CA PRO A 115 15.45 22.67 -3.09
C PRO A 115 15.63 23.33 -1.72
N ARG A 116 15.47 22.57 -0.64
CA ARG A 116 15.94 23.03 0.67
C ARG A 116 17.46 23.15 0.60
N THR A 117 17.93 24.35 0.94
CA THR A 117 19.34 24.71 1.10
C THR A 117 19.91 24.14 2.40
#